data_AF-A0A7S3B0N8-F1
#
_entry.id   AF-A0A7S3B0N8-F1
#
_cell.length_a   1.000
_cell.length_b   1.000
_cell.length_c   1.000
_cell.angle_alpha   90.00
_cell.angle_beta   90.00
_cell.angle_gamma   90.00
#
_symmetry.space_group_name_H-M   'P 1'
#
loop_
_entity.id
_entity.type
_entity.pdbx_description
1 polymer ?
#
loop_
_entity_poly.entity_id
_entity_poly.type
_entity_poly.pdbx_seq_one_letter_code
_entity_poly.pdbx_strand_id
1 'polypeptide(L)'
;NGAPQICRLRPDGFCLATAVMRSPAVTASGATEAELPQLLARAKGVIDAVYDGNVMLLRAVEGHADTIPIDTSSRFRPTSALPEIVIHGAKFKEWNRIRSSGIRSASGPIRLCTEAPPKGTALPSLGGGKAEVLVHLNVSSLAAEGIELFEALGGEGGEADQFERLASTGDDDGLIGAR
;
A
#
# COMPACT_ATOMS: atom_id res chain seq x y z
N ASN A 1 27.80 0.66 -25.75
CA ASN A 1 26.33 0.51 -25.67
C ASN A 1 25.92 0.47 -24.21
N GLY A 2 25.80 1.65 -23.59
CA GLY A 2 25.51 1.78 -22.17
C GLY A 2 24.02 1.57 -21.92
N ALA A 3 23.68 0.62 -21.06
CA ALA A 3 22.33 0.53 -20.52
C ALA A 3 21.98 1.88 -19.90
N PRO A 4 20.80 2.47 -20.19
CA PRO A 4 20.37 3.70 -19.54
C PRO A 4 20.41 3.46 -18.03
N GLN A 5 20.92 4.43 -17.25
CA GLN A 5 20.83 4.37 -15.79
C GLN A 5 19.35 4.30 -15.41
N ILE A 6 18.86 3.08 -15.23
CA ILE A 6 17.53 2.75 -14.72
C ILE A 6 17.41 3.46 -13.37
N CYS A 7 16.27 4.12 -13.13
CA CYS A 7 15.96 4.90 -11.92
C CYS A 7 16.57 4.21 -10.69
N ARG A 8 17.69 4.72 -10.16
CA ARG A 8 18.32 4.10 -9.00
C ARG A 8 17.45 4.42 -7.79
N LEU A 9 16.77 3.40 -7.27
CA LEU A 9 15.94 3.52 -6.09
C LEU A 9 16.83 3.72 -4.86
N ARG A 10 16.43 4.66 -4.00
CA ARG A 10 16.89 4.77 -2.62
C ARG A 10 16.35 3.59 -1.78
N PRO A 11 16.92 3.28 -0.61
CA PRO A 11 16.40 2.24 0.29
C PRO A 11 14.94 2.47 0.73
N ASP A 12 14.52 3.74 0.80
CA ASP A 12 13.15 4.12 1.08
C ASP A 12 12.24 4.07 -0.15
N GLY A 13 12.73 3.64 -1.32
CA GLY A 13 11.94 3.46 -2.55
C GLY A 13 11.79 4.71 -3.40
N PHE A 14 12.31 5.85 -2.97
CA PHE A 14 12.29 7.06 -3.79
C PHE A 14 13.34 7.02 -4.90
N CYS A 15 12.98 7.52 -6.09
CA CYS A 15 13.95 7.86 -7.14
C CYS A 15 13.63 9.20 -7.78
N LEU A 16 14.58 9.72 -8.57
CA LEU A 16 14.46 11.03 -9.21
C LEU A 16 13.30 11.07 -10.19
N ALA A 17 12.43 12.07 -10.08
CA ALA A 17 11.34 12.28 -11.05
C ALA A 17 11.87 12.37 -12.48
N THR A 18 12.97 13.10 -12.69
CA THR A 18 13.62 13.24 -14.00
C THR A 18 14.12 11.93 -14.58
N ALA A 19 14.53 10.97 -13.73
CA ALA A 19 14.92 9.64 -14.20
C ALA A 19 13.69 8.80 -14.61
N VAL A 20 12.56 8.92 -13.89
CA VAL A 20 11.28 8.32 -14.29
C VAL A 20 10.80 8.87 -15.63
N MET A 21 10.86 10.20 -15.81
CA MET A 21 10.42 10.86 -17.04
C MET A 21 11.26 10.47 -18.27
N ARG A 22 12.55 10.16 -18.07
CA ARG A 22 13.44 9.65 -19.12
C ARG A 22 13.30 8.15 -19.38
N SER A 23 12.43 7.45 -18.64
CA SER A 23 12.22 6.02 -18.87
C SER A 23 11.52 5.79 -20.22
N PRO A 24 11.86 4.70 -20.95
CA PRO A 24 11.23 4.41 -22.24
C PRO A 24 9.70 4.34 -22.17
N ALA A 25 9.14 3.82 -21.07
CA ALA A 25 7.70 3.70 -20.87
C ALA A 25 7.00 5.06 -20.80
N VAL A 26 7.58 6.02 -20.07
CA VAL A 26 7.01 7.38 -19.94
C VAL A 26 7.25 8.20 -21.21
N THR A 27 8.43 8.06 -21.82
CA THR A 27 8.71 8.73 -23.10
C THR A 27 7.76 8.24 -24.20
N ALA A 28 7.44 6.93 -24.24
CA ALA A 28 6.50 6.36 -25.20
C ALA A 28 5.04 6.78 -24.96
N SER A 29 4.66 7.15 -23.73
CA SER A 29 3.32 7.67 -23.44
C SER A 29 3.14 9.14 -23.85
N GLY A 30 4.24 9.84 -24.17
CA GLY A 30 4.23 11.26 -24.53
C GLY A 30 4.11 12.21 -23.34
N ALA A 31 4.16 11.71 -22.11
CA ALA A 31 4.06 12.53 -20.91
C ALA A 31 5.30 13.42 -20.73
N THR A 32 5.06 14.66 -20.33
CA THR A 32 6.10 15.70 -20.16
C THR A 32 6.26 16.11 -18.69
N GLU A 33 7.43 16.67 -18.32
CA GLU A 33 7.66 17.15 -16.96
C GLU A 33 6.67 18.25 -16.53
N ALA A 34 6.16 19.04 -17.49
CA ALA A 34 5.15 20.07 -17.25
C ALA A 34 3.80 19.49 -16.79
N GLU A 35 3.50 18.25 -17.15
CA GLU A 35 2.25 17.56 -16.78
C GLU A 35 2.36 16.82 -15.44
N LEU A 36 3.57 16.70 -14.89
CA LEU A 36 3.83 15.96 -13.67
C LEU A 36 2.93 16.39 -12.48
N PRO A 37 2.69 17.69 -12.23
CA PRO A 37 1.77 18.10 -11.17
C PRO A 37 0.35 17.54 -11.33
N GLN A 38 -0.18 17.53 -12.57
CA GLN A 38 -1.51 17.00 -12.86
C GLN A 38 -1.55 15.48 -12.78
N LEU A 39 -0.50 14.79 -13.23
CA LEU A 39 -0.37 13.34 -13.14
C LEU A 39 -0.30 12.89 -11.68
N LEU A 40 0.49 13.57 -10.84
CA LEU A 40 0.58 13.27 -9.41
C LEU A 40 -0.73 13.56 -8.68
N ALA A 41 -1.46 14.62 -9.06
CA ALA A 41 -2.78 14.87 -8.51
C ALA A 41 -3.78 13.74 -8.84
N ARG A 42 -3.68 13.14 -10.03
CA ARG A 42 -4.49 11.97 -10.43
C ARG A 42 -4.03 10.66 -9.80
N ALA A 43 -2.74 10.55 -9.50
CA ALA A 43 -2.13 9.37 -8.87
C ALA A 43 -2.03 9.49 -7.34
N LYS A 44 -2.80 10.40 -6.74
CA LYS A 44 -2.82 10.60 -5.28
C LYS A 44 -3.17 9.30 -4.57
N GLY A 45 -2.36 8.91 -3.57
CA GLY A 45 -2.52 7.64 -2.86
C GLY A 45 -1.90 6.44 -3.57
N VAL A 46 -1.40 6.60 -4.80
CA VAL A 46 -0.66 5.56 -5.55
C VAL A 46 0.82 5.91 -5.68
N ILE A 47 1.14 7.20 -5.81
CA ILE A 47 2.52 7.71 -5.89
C ILE A 47 2.73 8.77 -4.81
N ASP A 48 3.79 8.59 -4.02
CA ASP A 48 4.32 9.63 -3.14
C ASP A 48 5.28 10.52 -3.93
N ALA A 49 5.17 11.83 -3.74
CA ALA A 49 6.09 12.82 -4.27
C ALA A 49 6.62 13.69 -3.13
N VAL A 50 7.94 13.80 -3.01
CA VAL A 50 8.60 14.64 -2.01
C VAL A 50 9.64 15.53 -2.66
N TYR A 51 9.91 16.68 -2.06
CA TYR A 51 11.02 17.54 -2.42
C TYR A 51 12.16 17.34 -1.42
N ASP A 52 13.32 16.94 -1.93
CA ASP A 52 14.58 16.89 -1.19
C ASP A 52 15.45 18.05 -1.72
N GLY A 53 15.35 19.20 -1.04
CA GLY A 53 15.83 20.47 -1.57
C GLY A 53 15.08 20.88 -2.85
N ASN A 54 15.81 21.08 -3.95
CA ASN A 54 15.25 21.48 -5.25
C ASN A 54 14.94 20.29 -6.17
N VAL A 55 15.02 19.07 -5.66
CA VAL A 55 14.88 17.85 -6.44
C VAL A 55 13.58 17.15 -6.06
N MET A 56 12.73 16.89 -7.04
CA MET A 56 11.54 16.07 -6.85
C MET A 56 11.91 14.58 -6.90
N LEU A 57 11.47 13.85 -5.89
CA LEU A 57 11.58 12.41 -5.78
C LEU A 57 10.19 11.78 -5.84
N LEU A 58 10.08 10.64 -6.52
CA LEU A 58 8.86 9.87 -6.68
C LEU A 58 9.05 8.45 -6.14
N ARG A 59 7.99 7.89 -5.58
CA ARG A 59 7.93 6.50 -5.14
C ARG A 59 6.51 5.95 -5.31
N ALA A 60 6.38 4.67 -5.65
CA ALA A 60 5.09 3.99 -5.56
C ALA A 60 4.71 3.76 -4.08
N VAL A 61 3.49 4.05 -3.69
CA VAL A 61 2.99 3.88 -2.32
C VAL A 61 3.09 2.42 -1.87
N GLU A 62 2.81 1.49 -2.78
CA GLU A 62 2.80 0.04 -2.57
C GLU A 62 3.03 -0.70 -3.89
N GLY A 63 3.07 -2.04 -3.86
CA GLY A 63 3.25 -2.86 -5.07
C GLY A 63 4.69 -3.05 -5.51
N HIS A 64 5.67 -2.87 -4.62
CA HIS A 64 7.07 -3.15 -4.92
C HIS A 64 7.30 -4.65 -5.12
N ALA A 65 8.13 -5.01 -6.10
CA ALA A 65 8.54 -6.40 -6.28
C ALA A 65 9.41 -6.87 -5.11
N ASP A 66 9.24 -8.13 -4.67
CA ASP A 66 9.96 -8.72 -3.52
C ASP A 66 11.49 -8.65 -3.63
N THR A 67 12.01 -8.54 -4.85
CA THR A 67 13.45 -8.41 -5.12
C THR A 67 14.01 -7.03 -4.80
N ILE A 68 13.15 -6.06 -4.47
CA ILE A 68 13.51 -4.69 -4.14
C ILE A 68 13.11 -4.44 -2.69
N PRO A 69 14.03 -4.62 -1.71
CA PRO A 69 13.73 -4.35 -0.31
C PRO A 69 13.56 -2.84 -0.13
N ILE A 70 12.30 -2.41 0.02
CA ILE A 70 11.94 -1.03 0.30
C ILE A 70 11.56 -0.91 1.77
N ASP A 71 12.30 -0.07 2.50
CA ASP A 71 11.96 0.28 3.87
C ASP A 71 10.76 1.25 3.86
N THR A 72 9.59 0.70 4.18
CA THR A 72 8.34 1.47 4.33
C THR A 72 7.98 1.71 5.81
N SER A 73 8.86 1.37 6.75
CA SER A 73 8.59 1.49 8.21
C SER A 73 8.17 2.90 8.61
N SER A 74 8.69 3.94 7.94
CA SER A 74 8.31 5.34 8.18
C SER A 74 6.83 5.68 7.92
N ARG A 75 6.09 4.78 7.26
CA ARG A 75 4.64 4.92 7.00
C ARG A 75 3.77 4.29 8.09
N PHE A 76 4.38 3.64 9.07
CA PHE A 76 3.65 2.94 10.11
C PHE A 76 4.13 3.42 11.47
N ARG A 77 3.18 3.64 12.38
CA ARG A 77 3.51 3.88 13.79
C ARG A 77 2.92 2.79 14.66
N PRO A 78 3.63 2.34 15.70
CA PRO A 78 3.01 1.55 16.75
C PRO A 78 1.81 2.29 17.32
N THR A 79 0.73 1.56 17.61
CA THR A 79 -0.45 2.13 18.26
C THR A 79 -0.91 1.18 19.36
N SER A 80 -1.28 1.75 20.51
CA SER A 80 -1.88 1.01 21.63
C SER A 80 -3.40 1.08 21.61
N ALA A 81 -3.98 1.89 20.73
CA ALA A 81 -5.43 2.11 20.62
C ALA A 81 -6.00 1.25 19.48
N LEU A 82 -6.00 -0.06 19.68
CA LEU A 82 -6.58 -1.00 18.72
C LEU A 82 -8.03 -1.34 19.09
N PRO A 83 -8.96 -1.40 18.12
CA PRO A 83 -10.30 -1.91 18.36
C PRO A 83 -10.26 -3.42 18.67
N GLU A 84 -11.33 -3.98 19.22
CA GLU A 84 -11.43 -5.44 19.45
C GLU A 84 -11.46 -6.22 18.13
N ILE A 85 -12.08 -5.64 17.10
CA ILE A 85 -12.26 -6.22 15.78
C ILE A 85 -11.71 -5.27 14.73
N VAL A 86 -10.98 -5.83 13.77
CA VAL A 86 -10.54 -5.16 12.54
C VAL A 86 -11.07 -5.91 11.32
N ILE A 87 -11.19 -5.23 10.19
CA ILE A 87 -11.90 -5.75 9.02
C ILE A 87 -10.99 -5.72 7.80
N HIS A 88 -10.88 -6.84 7.10
CA HIS A 88 -10.24 -6.91 5.79
C HIS A 88 -11.30 -7.02 4.69
N GLY A 89 -11.24 -6.13 3.70
CA GLY A 89 -12.08 -6.19 2.51
C GLY A 89 -11.45 -7.06 1.42
N ALA A 90 -12.21 -8.00 0.86
CA ALA A 90 -11.73 -8.91 -0.18
C ALA A 90 -12.74 -9.05 -1.34
N LYS A 91 -12.25 -9.57 -2.47
CA LYS A 91 -13.11 -10.03 -3.58
C LYS A 91 -13.67 -11.43 -3.28
N PHE A 92 -14.86 -11.73 -3.77
CA PHE A 92 -15.49 -13.03 -3.55
C PHE A 92 -14.63 -14.20 -4.07
N LYS A 93 -13.93 -13.99 -5.19
CA LYS A 93 -12.99 -14.98 -5.77
C LYS A 93 -11.87 -15.39 -4.81
N GLU A 94 -11.53 -14.55 -3.83
CA GLU A 94 -10.44 -14.77 -2.88
C GLU A 94 -10.91 -15.50 -1.63
N TRP A 95 -12.22 -15.58 -1.39
CA TRP A 95 -12.80 -16.10 -0.16
C TRP A 95 -12.35 -17.54 0.16
N ASN A 96 -12.36 -18.41 -0.84
CA ASN A 96 -11.94 -19.81 -0.65
C ASN A 96 -10.47 -19.91 -0.23
N ARG A 97 -9.60 -19.03 -0.77
CA ARG A 97 -8.18 -18.96 -0.39
C ARG A 97 -8.03 -18.42 1.03
N ILE A 98 -8.74 -17.35 1.37
CA ILE A 98 -8.67 -16.74 2.70
C ILE A 98 -9.09 -17.74 3.77
N ARG A 99 -10.19 -18.46 3.55
CA ARG A 99 -10.67 -19.47 4.50
C ARG A 99 -9.69 -20.64 4.69
N SER A 100 -8.95 -21.03 3.64
CA SER A 100 -8.04 -22.18 3.71
C SER A 100 -6.62 -21.83 4.18
N SER A 101 -6.16 -20.59 3.93
CA SER A 101 -4.75 -20.21 4.06
C SER A 101 -4.51 -18.83 4.68
N GLY A 102 -5.58 -18.17 5.12
CA GLY A 102 -5.51 -16.83 5.70
C GLY A 102 -5.39 -15.70 4.67
N ILE A 103 -5.33 -14.48 5.19
CA ILE A 103 -5.12 -13.28 4.37
C ILE A 103 -3.62 -13.18 4.05
N ARG A 104 -3.32 -12.94 2.76
CA ARG A 104 -1.95 -12.75 2.27
C ARG A 104 -1.91 -11.54 1.37
N SER A 105 -0.86 -10.74 1.51
CA SER A 105 -0.48 -9.71 0.56
C SER A 105 0.64 -10.25 -0.32
N ALA A 106 0.57 -9.97 -1.62
CA ALA A 106 1.64 -10.34 -2.55
C ALA A 106 2.86 -9.40 -2.45
N SER A 107 2.65 -8.18 -1.93
CA SER A 107 3.72 -7.20 -1.76
C SER A 107 3.25 -6.13 -0.77
N GLY A 108 3.96 -5.97 0.33
CA GLY A 108 3.66 -4.95 1.33
C GLY A 108 2.59 -5.34 2.36
N PRO A 109 2.22 -4.41 3.25
CA PRO A 109 1.45 -4.71 4.45
C PRO A 109 -0.02 -5.03 4.16
N ILE A 110 -0.62 -5.87 5.00
CA ILE A 110 -2.06 -6.15 4.93
C ILE A 110 -2.80 -4.96 5.53
N ARG A 111 -3.62 -4.29 4.71
CA ARG A 111 -4.48 -3.17 5.14
C ARG A 111 -5.76 -3.66 5.79
N LEU A 112 -6.13 -2.98 6.87
CA LEU A 112 -7.26 -3.32 7.73
C LEU A 112 -8.07 -2.07 8.08
N CYS A 113 -9.39 -2.22 8.07
CA CYS A 113 -10.33 -1.21 8.50
C CYS A 113 -10.65 -1.34 9.99
N THR A 114 -10.79 -0.21 10.68
CA THR A 114 -11.25 -0.18 12.08
C THR A 114 -12.77 -0.23 12.20
N GLU A 115 -13.48 0.06 11.12
CA GLU A 115 -14.94 0.01 11.02
C GLU A 115 -15.35 -0.61 9.68
N ALA A 116 -16.56 -1.16 9.60
CA ALA A 116 -17.05 -1.77 8.38
C ALA A 116 -17.26 -0.67 7.31
N PRO A 117 -16.57 -0.73 6.15
CA PRO A 117 -16.78 0.26 5.12
C PRO A 117 -18.21 0.16 4.57
N PRO A 118 -18.88 1.28 4.25
CA PRO A 118 -20.19 1.25 3.62
C PRO A 118 -20.22 0.38 2.35
N LYS A 119 -21.40 -0.17 2.03
CA LYS A 119 -21.55 -1.01 0.84
C LYS A 119 -21.18 -0.21 -0.41
N GLY A 120 -20.21 -0.74 -1.16
CA GLY A 120 -19.76 -0.14 -2.41
C GLY A 120 -18.65 0.90 -2.25
N THR A 121 -18.13 1.11 -1.04
CA THR A 121 -16.89 1.86 -0.80
C THR A 121 -15.73 1.20 -1.53
N ALA A 122 -14.97 2.02 -2.25
CA ALA A 122 -13.72 1.62 -2.87
C ALA A 122 -12.63 1.54 -1.81
N LEU A 123 -11.87 0.45 -1.78
CA LEU A 123 -10.77 0.25 -0.85
C LEU A 123 -9.42 0.35 -1.58
N PRO A 124 -8.44 1.07 -1.02
CA PRO A 124 -7.08 1.15 -1.57
C PRO A 124 -6.45 -0.23 -1.76
N SER A 125 -6.55 -1.11 -0.76
CA SER A 125 -6.03 -2.49 -0.81
C SER A 125 -6.55 -3.36 -1.97
N LEU A 126 -7.65 -2.95 -2.60
CA LEU A 126 -8.24 -3.60 -3.76
C LEU A 126 -7.98 -2.83 -5.06
N GLY A 127 -6.97 -1.96 -5.10
CA GLY A 127 -6.64 -1.10 -6.24
C GLY A 127 -7.75 -0.10 -6.57
N GLY A 128 -8.45 0.42 -5.55
CA GLY A 128 -9.65 1.25 -5.74
C GLY A 128 -10.91 0.46 -6.09
N GLY A 129 -10.87 -0.87 -5.98
CA GLY A 129 -12.02 -1.75 -6.15
C GLY A 129 -12.92 -1.81 -4.91
N LYS A 130 -14.16 -2.28 -5.09
CA LYS A 130 -15.14 -2.47 -4.00
C LYS A 130 -14.95 -3.82 -3.30
N ALA A 131 -15.07 -3.86 -1.98
CA ALA A 131 -15.14 -5.12 -1.26
C ALA A 131 -16.45 -5.87 -1.55
N GLU A 132 -16.35 -7.19 -1.72
CA GLU A 132 -17.48 -8.10 -1.89
C GLU A 132 -17.66 -8.99 -0.66
N VAL A 133 -16.57 -9.22 0.08
CA VAL A 133 -16.52 -9.97 1.33
C VAL A 133 -15.82 -9.11 2.37
N LEU A 134 -16.36 -9.08 3.58
CA LEU A 134 -15.73 -8.47 4.75
C LEU A 134 -15.31 -9.57 5.72
N VAL A 135 -14.02 -9.63 6.02
CA VAL A 135 -13.44 -10.59 6.95
C VAL A 135 -13.19 -9.89 8.26
N HIS A 136 -13.89 -10.30 9.31
CA HIS A 136 -13.74 -9.76 10.66
C HIS A 136 -12.65 -10.54 11.39
N LEU A 137 -11.70 -9.83 11.98
CA LEU A 137 -10.53 -10.37 12.65
C LEU A 137 -10.50 -9.89 14.09
N ASN A 138 -10.32 -10.82 15.04
CA ASN A 138 -10.20 -10.48 16.45
C ASN A 138 -8.77 -10.07 16.76
N VAL A 139 -8.57 -8.85 17.27
CA VAL A 139 -7.23 -8.31 17.54
C VAL A 139 -6.49 -9.08 18.63
N SER A 140 -7.19 -9.59 19.65
CA SER A 140 -6.55 -10.41 20.68
C SER A 140 -6.03 -11.75 20.12
N SER A 141 -6.73 -12.35 19.16
CA SER A 141 -6.26 -13.54 18.44
C SER A 141 -5.03 -13.24 17.58
N LEU A 142 -5.04 -12.11 16.86
CA LEU A 142 -3.88 -11.67 16.07
C LEU A 142 -2.64 -11.50 16.97
N ALA A 143 -2.79 -10.81 18.10
CA ALA A 143 -1.69 -10.60 19.04
C ALA A 143 -1.20 -11.93 19.65
N ALA A 144 -2.10 -12.88 19.96
CA ALA A 144 -1.72 -14.21 20.44
C ALA A 144 -0.95 -15.03 19.39
N GLU A 145 -1.17 -14.77 18.11
CA GLU A 145 -0.43 -15.34 16.99
C GLU A 145 0.86 -14.55 16.66
N GLY A 146 1.20 -13.52 17.43
CA GLY A 146 2.40 -12.69 17.22
C GLY A 146 2.26 -11.69 16.07
N ILE A 147 1.05 -11.43 15.59
CA ILE A 147 0.79 -10.50 14.50
C ILE A 147 0.65 -9.09 15.07
N GLU A 148 1.62 -8.25 14.76
CA GLU A 148 1.61 -6.84 15.15
C GLU A 148 0.78 -5.99 14.19
N LEU A 149 0.04 -5.03 14.76
CA LEU A 149 -0.75 -4.05 14.04
C LEU A 149 -0.19 -2.65 14.27
N PHE A 150 -0.11 -1.89 13.19
CA PHE A 150 0.41 -0.54 13.17
C PHE A 150 -0.64 0.40 12.61
N GLU A 151 -0.64 1.65 13.07
CA GLU A 151 -1.42 2.68 12.42
C GLU A 151 -0.69 3.14 11.16
N ALA A 152 -1.39 3.07 10.04
CA ALA A 152 -0.93 3.64 8.78
C ALA A 152 -0.92 5.17 8.89
N LEU A 153 0.27 5.75 8.80
CA LEU A 153 0.45 7.17 8.60
C LEU A 153 0.13 7.45 7.13
N GLY A 154 -0.99 8.15 6.91
CA GLY A 154 -1.60 8.31 5.60
C GLY A 154 -0.63 8.79 4.51
N GLY A 155 -0.89 8.36 3.28
CA GLY A 155 -0.69 9.28 2.15
C GLY A 155 -1.81 10.31 2.21
N GLU A 156 -1.64 11.53 1.68
CA GLU A 156 -2.68 12.56 1.77
C GLU A 156 -3.97 12.25 0.95
N GLY A 157 -4.31 10.98 0.65
CA GLY A 157 -5.20 10.56 -0.44
C GLY A 157 -6.63 10.16 -0.09
N GLY A 158 -7.54 11.12 0.08
CA GLY A 158 -8.98 10.93 -0.20
C GLY A 158 -9.79 10.10 0.81
N GLU A 159 -11.10 9.99 0.56
CA GLU A 159 -12.12 9.42 1.46
C GLU A 159 -11.92 7.92 1.76
N ALA A 160 -11.24 7.20 0.86
CA ALA A 160 -10.99 5.76 0.97
C ALA A 160 -9.87 5.40 1.97
N ASP A 161 -8.88 6.29 2.13
CA ASP A 161 -7.79 6.16 3.12
C ASP A 161 -8.29 6.34 4.56
N GLN A 162 -9.52 6.82 4.76
CA GLN A 162 -10.12 7.00 6.09
C GLN A 162 -10.49 5.67 6.75
N PHE A 163 -10.75 4.63 5.96
CA PHE A 163 -11.19 3.34 6.47
C PHE A 163 -10.00 2.43 6.79
N GLU A 164 -9.01 2.32 5.90
CA GLU A 164 -7.85 1.43 6.03
C GLU A 164 -6.72 2.04 6.88
N ARG A 165 -7.02 2.23 8.17
CA ARG A 165 -6.12 2.91 9.12
C ARG A 165 -5.09 2.00 9.77
N LEU A 166 -5.26 0.69 9.69
CA LEU A 166 -4.35 -0.27 10.30
C LEU A 166 -3.64 -1.09 9.23
N ALA A 167 -2.41 -1.47 9.52
CA ALA A 167 -1.61 -2.35 8.69
C ALA A 167 -0.86 -3.37 9.54
N SER A 168 -0.66 -4.57 9.02
CA SER A 168 0.29 -5.53 9.57
C SER A 168 1.47 -5.67 8.61
N THR A 169 2.69 -5.48 9.14
CA THR A 169 3.94 -5.74 8.42
C THR A 169 4.08 -7.26 8.31
N GLY A 170 3.61 -7.82 7.20
CA GLY A 170 3.57 -9.26 6.96
C GLY A 170 4.95 -9.86 6.70
N ASP A 171 5.94 -9.56 7.54
CA ASP A 171 7.32 -10.01 7.39
C ASP A 171 7.50 -11.51 7.64
N ASP A 172 6.47 -12.22 8.09
CA ASP A 172 6.45 -13.68 8.14
C ASP A 172 5.17 -14.22 7.46
N ASP A 173 5.32 -14.72 6.24
CA ASP A 173 4.52 -15.79 5.61
C ASP A 173 2.99 -15.77 5.74
N GLY A 174 2.37 -14.60 5.90
CA GLY A 174 0.94 -14.34 5.73
C GLY A 174 0.02 -15.45 6.23
N LEU A 175 -0.22 -15.47 7.53
CA LEU A 175 -1.22 -16.36 8.13
C LEU A 175 -1.96 -15.61 9.22
N ILE A 176 -2.84 -14.69 8.81
CA ILE A 176 -3.96 -14.32 9.64
C ILE A 176 -4.98 -15.46 9.54
N GLY A 177 -4.94 -16.39 10.49
CA GLY A 177 -5.90 -17.48 10.57
C GLY A 177 -7.27 -16.96 11.01
N ALA A 178 -8.27 -17.02 10.13
CA ALA A 178 -9.66 -16.93 10.55
C ALA A 178 -10.04 -18.27 11.21
N ARG A 179 -9.78 -18.40 12.52
CA ARG A 179 -10.31 -19.49 13.34
C ARG A 179 -11.45 -18.98 14.20
#